data_AF-A0A9W9RPN1-F1
#
_entry.id   AF-A0A9W9RPN1-F1
#
_cell.length_a   1.000
_cell.length_b   1.000
_cell.length_c   1.000
_cell.angle_alpha   90.00
_cell.angle_beta   90.00
_cell.angle_gamma   90.00
#
_symmetry.space_group_name_H-M   'P 1'
#
loop_
_entity.id
_entity.type
_entity.pdbx_description
1 polymer ?
#
loop_
_entity_poly.entity_id
_entity_poly.type
_entity_poly.pdbx_seq_one_letter_code
_entity_poly.pdbx_strand_id
1 'polypeptide(L)'
;MDIPNLALPARRPPGATIPSNEVPGTPIAHLTHQWLDVYERGKGIFPPIAIVASLANGYLAWTLRDIPVPATTGQSWTSFYVTAIVVTLGMVPWTLTAMKNTNNRLRAHATRDDAAVAEGTEGMVMSAAEKVRRAKEDDEVPGLLWKWAELNFCRSLFPLAGAAIGFCGVAWMR
;
A
#
# COMPACT_ATOMS: atom_id res chain seq x y z
N MET A 1 -26.24 -2.63 -6.49
CA MET A 1 -25.02 -3.35 -6.02
C MET A 1 -24.48 -4.07 -7.24
N ASP A 2 -23.56 -3.42 -7.96
CA ASP A 2 -22.90 -4.06 -9.09
C ASP A 2 -21.83 -4.99 -8.53
N ILE A 3 -21.98 -6.29 -8.79
CA ILE A 3 -20.98 -7.28 -8.44
C ILE A 3 -19.82 -7.03 -9.40
N PRO A 4 -18.61 -6.65 -8.91
CA PRO A 4 -17.46 -6.49 -9.78
C PRO A 4 -17.23 -7.81 -10.51
N ASN A 5 -17.17 -7.76 -11.83
CA ASN A 5 -16.96 -8.94 -12.65
C ASN A 5 -15.57 -9.49 -12.33
N LEU A 6 -15.49 -10.53 -11.47
CA LEU A 6 -14.25 -11.25 -11.21
C LEU A 6 -13.91 -11.97 -12.51
N ALA A 7 -13.02 -11.37 -13.31
CA ALA A 7 -12.41 -12.05 -14.45
C ALA A 7 -11.56 -13.20 -13.88
N LEU A 8 -12.17 -14.37 -13.71
CA LEU A 8 -11.47 -15.56 -13.28
C LEU A 8 -10.48 -15.92 -14.40
N PRO A 9 -9.18 -16.07 -14.09
CA PRO A 9 -8.22 -16.51 -15.09
C PRO A 9 -8.66 -17.86 -15.67
N ALA A 10 -8.36 -18.07 -16.95
CA ALA A 10 -8.75 -19.31 -17.64
C ALA A 10 -8.23 -20.54 -16.88
N ARG A 11 -9.10 -21.54 -16.71
CA ARG A 11 -8.77 -22.80 -16.02
C ARG A 11 -7.58 -23.48 -16.72
N ARG A 12 -6.44 -23.61 -16.03
CA ARG A 12 -5.27 -24.36 -16.53
C ARG A 12 -5.36 -25.85 -16.22
N PRO A 13 -4.79 -26.70 -17.09
CA PRO A 13 -4.68 -28.13 -16.84
C PRO A 13 -3.71 -28.43 -15.68
N PRO A 14 -3.90 -29.55 -14.96
CA PRO A 14 -2.98 -29.98 -13.90
C PRO A 14 -1.57 -30.20 -14.48
N GLY A 15 -0.55 -29.55 -13.88
CA GLY A 15 0.86 -29.73 -14.24
C GLY A 15 1.51 -28.59 -15.03
N ALA A 16 0.81 -27.51 -15.34
CA ALA A 16 1.40 -26.34 -15.97
C ALA A 16 2.34 -25.59 -15.00
N THR A 17 3.65 -25.57 -15.28
CA THR A 17 4.64 -24.74 -14.57
C THR A 17 4.56 -23.30 -15.03
N ILE A 18 4.56 -22.35 -14.09
CA ILE A 18 4.52 -20.91 -14.36
C ILE A 18 5.90 -20.45 -14.86
N PRO A 19 6.04 -19.95 -16.10
CA PRO A 19 7.22 -19.21 -16.50
C PRO A 19 7.24 -17.89 -15.71
N SER A 20 8.37 -17.55 -15.10
CA SER A 20 8.50 -16.35 -14.25
C SER A 20 8.20 -15.01 -14.95
N ASN A 21 8.08 -15.01 -16.29
CA ASN A 21 7.86 -13.83 -17.13
C ASN A 21 6.56 -13.89 -17.96
N GLU A 22 5.51 -14.54 -17.46
CA GLU A 22 4.23 -14.57 -18.18
C GLU A 22 3.60 -13.18 -18.21
N VAL A 23 3.36 -12.67 -19.43
CA VAL A 23 2.41 -11.58 -19.69
C VAL A 23 1.15 -11.88 -18.88
N PRO A 24 0.63 -10.93 -18.10
CA PRO A 24 -0.53 -11.22 -17.28
C PRO A 24 -1.67 -11.77 -18.14
N GLY A 25 -2.28 -12.88 -17.70
CA GLY A 25 -3.44 -13.47 -18.40
C GLY A 25 -4.67 -12.55 -18.43
N THR A 26 -4.59 -11.40 -17.77
CA THR A 26 -5.62 -10.37 -17.65
C THR A 26 -5.07 -9.06 -18.24
N PRO A 27 -5.87 -8.25 -18.96
CA PRO A 27 -5.41 -7.00 -19.57
C PRO A 27 -4.71 -6.06 -18.57
N ILE A 28 -3.66 -5.37 -19.00
CA ILE A 28 -2.86 -4.46 -18.16
C ILE A 28 -3.73 -3.36 -17.52
N ALA A 29 -4.64 -2.77 -18.30
CA ALA A 29 -5.60 -1.78 -17.80
C ALA A 29 -6.41 -2.30 -16.59
N HIS A 30 -6.79 -3.58 -16.61
CA HIS A 30 -7.51 -4.17 -15.49
C HIS A 30 -6.64 -4.25 -14.22
N LEU A 31 -5.38 -4.66 -14.36
CA LEU A 31 -4.44 -4.73 -13.23
C LEU A 31 -4.16 -3.36 -12.61
N THR A 32 -3.97 -2.33 -13.44
CA THR A 32 -3.71 -0.97 -12.96
C THR A 32 -4.95 -0.37 -12.30
N HIS A 33 -6.15 -0.66 -12.80
CA HIS A 33 -7.40 -0.27 -12.14
C HIS A 33 -7.60 -0.99 -10.79
N GLN A 34 -7.35 -2.30 -10.73
CA GLN A 34 -7.39 -3.06 -9.47
C GLN A 34 -6.41 -2.49 -8.44
N TRP A 35 -5.18 -2.21 -8.88
CA TRP A 35 -4.19 -1.56 -8.04
C TRP A 35 -4.67 -0.19 -7.52
N LEU A 36 -5.28 0.63 -8.39
CA LEU A 36 -5.76 1.96 -8.03
C LEU A 36 -6.88 1.88 -6.98
N ASP A 37 -7.85 0.99 -7.16
CA ASP A 37 -8.93 0.77 -6.18
C ASP A 37 -8.38 0.33 -4.82
N VAL A 38 -7.44 -0.63 -4.80
CA VAL A 38 -6.76 -1.06 -3.56
C VAL A 38 -6.00 0.10 -2.91
N TYR A 39 -5.28 0.90 -3.69
CA TYR A 39 -4.53 2.05 -3.20
C TYR A 39 -5.45 3.12 -2.58
N GLU A 40 -6.54 3.48 -3.26
CA GLU A 40 -7.50 4.49 -2.78
C GLU A 40 -8.21 4.04 -1.50
N ARG A 41 -8.65 2.78 -1.44
CA ARG A 41 -9.21 2.19 -0.20
C ARG A 41 -8.21 2.21 0.94
N GLY A 42 -6.98 1.77 0.68
CA GLY A 42 -5.92 1.75 1.69
C GLY A 42 -5.60 3.13 2.24
N LYS A 43 -5.51 4.14 1.36
CA LYS A 43 -5.31 5.54 1.74
C LYS A 43 -6.47 6.10 2.59
N GLY A 44 -7.70 5.62 2.39
CA GLY A 44 -8.85 6.00 3.21
C GLY A 44 -8.91 5.28 4.57
N ILE A 45 -8.47 4.03 4.65
CA ILE A 45 -8.64 3.18 5.85
C ILE A 45 -7.46 3.26 6.81
N PHE A 46 -6.23 3.15 6.31
CA PHE A 46 -5.06 2.95 7.18
C PHE A 46 -4.64 4.20 7.98
N PRO A 47 -4.65 5.43 7.43
CA PRO A 47 -4.29 6.62 8.20
C PRO A 47 -5.19 6.87 9.42
N PRO A 48 -6.53 6.76 9.34
CA PRO A 48 -7.39 6.85 10.53
C PRO A 48 -7.06 5.81 11.60
N ILE A 49 -6.81 4.54 11.20
CA ILE A 49 -6.40 3.48 12.15
C ILE A 49 -5.08 3.84 12.84
N ALA A 50 -4.09 4.32 12.07
CA ALA A 50 -2.81 4.73 12.63
C ALA A 50 -2.95 5.91 13.61
N ILE A 51 -3.85 6.86 13.33
CA ILE A 51 -4.17 7.98 14.23
C ILE A 51 -4.77 7.46 15.54
N VAL A 52 -5.78 6.60 15.48
CA VAL A 52 -6.42 6.03 16.68
C VAL A 52 -5.40 5.26 17.53
N ALA A 53 -4.57 4.42 16.91
CA ALA A 53 -3.50 3.73 17.62
C ALA A 53 -2.47 4.69 18.24
N SER A 54 -2.13 5.77 17.53
CA SER A 54 -1.21 6.79 18.03
C SER A 54 -1.79 7.56 19.22
N LEU A 55 -3.10 7.87 19.20
CA LEU A 55 -3.79 8.51 20.31
C LEU A 55 -3.81 7.62 21.56
N ALA A 56 -4.03 6.31 21.40
CA ALA A 56 -3.97 5.36 22.51
C ALA A 56 -2.58 5.33 23.16
N ASN A 57 -1.51 5.29 22.36
CA ASN A 57 -0.13 5.40 22.86
C ASN A 57 0.13 6.78 23.49
N GLY A 58 -0.44 7.86 22.93
CA GLY A 58 -0.31 9.21 23.48
C GLY A 58 -0.97 9.34 24.86
N TYR A 59 -2.11 8.68 25.05
CA TYR A 59 -2.75 8.58 26.36
C TYR A 59 -1.87 7.84 27.36
N LEU A 60 -1.28 6.69 26.98
CA LEU A 60 -0.33 5.96 27.83
C LEU A 60 0.92 6.78 28.16
N ALA A 61 1.46 7.52 27.20
CA ALA A 61 2.57 8.44 27.43
C ALA A 61 2.21 9.50 28.48
N TRP A 62 0.97 10.01 28.45
CA TRP A 62 0.50 11.04 29.38
C TRP A 62 0.20 10.49 30.78
N THR A 63 -0.46 9.33 30.87
CA THR A 63 -0.85 8.73 32.16
C THR A 63 0.34 8.18 32.94
N LEU A 64 1.34 7.65 32.24
CA LEU A 64 2.48 6.98 32.86
C LEU A 64 3.71 7.90 33.05
N ARG A 65 3.59 9.18 32.70
CA ARG A 65 4.72 10.14 32.68
C ARG A 65 5.42 10.31 34.03
N ASP A 66 4.65 10.18 35.11
CA ASP A 66 5.11 10.39 36.49
C ASP A 66 5.46 9.05 37.18
N ILE A 67 5.32 7.92 36.47
CA ILE A 67 5.57 6.58 37.02
C ILE A 67 7.06 6.22 36.85
N PRO A 68 7.74 5.81 37.93
CA PRO A 68 9.12 5.32 37.85
C PRO A 68 9.23 4.11 36.91
N VAL A 69 10.26 4.09 36.08
CA VAL A 69 10.51 3.00 35.14
C VAL A 69 11.47 1.99 35.77
N PRO A 70 11.33 0.67 35.52
CA PRO A 70 12.32 -0.29 35.97
C PRO A 70 13.74 0.12 35.54
N ALA A 71 14.71 0.04 36.45
CA ALA A 71 16.10 0.46 36.20
C ALA A 71 16.75 -0.23 34.99
N THR A 72 16.18 -1.36 34.55
CA THR A 72 16.61 -2.16 33.41
C THR A 72 16.26 -1.55 32.05
N THR A 73 15.31 -0.62 31.94
CA THR A 73 14.86 -0.08 30.64
C THR A 73 15.61 1.19 30.22
N GLY A 74 16.17 1.94 31.17
CA GLY A 74 16.96 3.17 30.90
C GLY A 74 16.20 4.31 30.19
N GLN A 75 14.89 4.19 29.96
CA GLN A 75 14.08 5.15 29.19
C GLN A 75 12.75 5.44 29.89
N SER A 76 12.28 6.68 29.85
CA SER A 76 10.96 7.07 30.40
C SER A 76 9.80 6.38 29.66
N TRP A 77 8.69 6.06 30.35
CA TRP A 77 7.45 5.57 29.70
C TRP A 77 6.97 6.52 28.61
N THR A 78 7.04 7.84 28.84
CA THR A 78 6.70 8.86 27.85
C THR A 78 7.50 8.70 26.57
N SER A 79 8.83 8.62 26.67
CA SER A 79 9.71 8.46 25.51
C SER A 79 9.39 7.16 24.75
N PHE A 80 9.11 6.08 25.48
CA PHE A 80 8.82 4.78 24.91
C PHE A 80 7.54 4.79 24.04
N TYR A 81 6.43 5.33 24.56
CA TYR A 81 5.18 5.43 23.81
C TYR A 81 5.23 6.50 22.69
N VAL A 82 6.00 7.58 22.88
CA VAL A 82 6.28 8.54 21.80
C VAL A 82 7.04 7.87 20.66
N THR A 83 8.03 7.02 20.95
CA THR A 83 8.71 6.23 19.92
C THR A 83 7.74 5.33 19.16
N ALA A 84 6.80 4.66 19.83
CA ALA A 84 5.78 3.86 19.17
C ALA A 84 4.93 4.69 18.18
N ILE A 85 4.54 5.91 18.56
CA ILE A 85 3.79 6.84 17.71
C ILE A 85 4.63 7.25 16.49
N VAL A 86 5.86 7.71 16.71
CA VAL A 86 6.74 8.20 15.65
C VAL A 86 7.03 7.09 14.64
N VAL A 87 7.32 5.87 15.12
CA VAL A 87 7.56 4.71 14.25
C VAL A 87 6.29 4.35 13.46
N THR A 88 5.12 4.33 14.10
CA THR A 88 3.83 4.05 13.42
C THR A 88 3.54 5.07 12.32
N LEU A 89 3.65 6.37 12.62
CA LEU A 89 3.36 7.45 11.68
C LEU A 89 4.46 7.65 10.63
N GLY A 90 5.66 7.11 10.86
CA GLY A 90 6.77 7.09 9.90
C GLY A 90 6.42 6.43 8.56
N MET A 91 5.36 5.63 8.51
CA MET A 91 4.85 5.10 7.24
C MET A 91 4.37 6.20 6.27
N VAL A 92 3.95 7.37 6.78
CA VAL A 92 3.45 8.49 5.96
C VAL A 92 4.57 9.12 5.12
N PRO A 93 5.68 9.62 5.70
CA PRO A 93 6.79 10.14 4.92
C PRO A 93 7.41 9.08 4.01
N TRP A 94 7.46 7.81 4.41
CA TRP A 94 7.85 6.70 3.52
C TRP A 94 6.99 6.63 2.26
N THR A 95 5.67 6.72 2.42
CA THR A 95 4.72 6.67 1.28
C THR A 95 4.87 7.88 0.36
N LEU A 96 5.04 9.08 0.93
CA LEU A 96 5.14 10.33 0.15
C LEU A 96 6.49 10.51 -0.56
N THR A 97 7.52 9.75 -0.16
CA THR A 97 8.87 9.85 -0.72
C THR A 97 9.23 8.60 -1.52
N ALA A 98 9.47 7.47 -0.84
CA ALA A 98 9.96 6.23 -1.44
C ALA A 98 8.98 5.62 -2.46
N MET A 99 7.67 5.76 -2.24
CA MET A 99 6.65 5.19 -3.12
C MET A 99 6.14 6.15 -4.21
N LYS A 100 6.51 7.44 -4.15
CA LYS A 100 5.92 8.49 -5.00
C LYS A 100 6.04 8.18 -6.48
N ASN A 101 7.24 7.82 -6.95
CA ASN A 101 7.47 7.58 -8.37
C ASN A 101 6.67 6.37 -8.88
N THR A 102 6.74 5.23 -8.17
CA THR A 102 5.99 4.02 -8.52
C THR A 102 4.48 4.26 -8.51
N ASN A 103 3.96 4.94 -7.49
CA ASN A 103 2.53 5.26 -7.39
C ASN A 103 2.08 6.19 -8.51
N ASN A 104 2.89 7.18 -8.90
CA ASN A 104 2.54 8.11 -9.97
C ASN A 104 2.47 7.41 -11.33
N ARG A 105 3.44 6.53 -11.63
CA ARG A 105 3.45 5.76 -12.88
C ARG A 105 2.29 4.79 -12.97
N LEU A 106 2.06 3.99 -11.91
CA LEU A 106 0.91 3.08 -11.86
C LEU A 106 -0.42 3.83 -11.99
N ARG A 107 -0.55 5.00 -11.36
CA ARG A 107 -1.74 5.85 -11.52
C ARG A 107 -1.90 6.37 -12.95
N ALA A 108 -0.82 6.84 -13.58
CA ALA A 108 -0.88 7.31 -14.96
C ALA A 108 -1.39 6.22 -15.92
N HIS A 109 -0.97 4.96 -15.71
CA HIS A 109 -1.51 3.82 -16.46
C HIS A 109 -2.97 3.50 -16.10
N ALA A 110 -3.34 3.63 -14.83
CA ALA A 110 -4.70 3.34 -14.35
C ALA A 110 -5.73 4.38 -14.78
N THR A 111 -5.34 5.64 -15.02
CA THR A 111 -6.25 6.73 -15.36
C THR A 111 -6.08 7.20 -16.81
N ARG A 112 -5.33 6.46 -17.63
CA ARG A 112 -4.99 6.85 -19.01
C ARG A 112 -6.23 7.02 -19.89
N ASP A 113 -7.27 6.23 -19.62
CA ASP A 113 -8.49 6.19 -20.43
C ASP A 113 -9.68 6.92 -19.77
N ASP A 114 -9.52 7.48 -18.57
CA ASP A 114 -10.60 8.16 -17.83
C ASP A 114 -11.22 9.33 -18.62
N ALA A 115 -10.39 10.07 -19.37
CA ALA A 115 -10.86 11.16 -20.21
C ALA A 115 -11.71 10.65 -21.39
N ALA A 116 -11.29 9.57 -22.03
CA ALA A 116 -12.05 8.96 -23.13
C ALA A 116 -13.39 8.38 -22.63
N VAL A 117 -13.41 7.82 -21.42
CA VAL A 117 -14.65 7.36 -20.76
C VAL A 117 -15.58 8.54 -20.46
N ALA A 118 -15.05 9.63 -19.89
CA ALA A 118 -15.84 10.82 -19.57
C ALA A 118 -16.45 11.49 -20.81
N GLU A 119 -15.76 11.42 -21.95
CA GLU A 119 -16.21 11.97 -23.23
C GLU A 119 -17.05 10.98 -24.07
N GLY A 120 -17.22 9.73 -23.61
CA GLY A 120 -17.96 8.69 -24.33
C GLY A 120 -17.25 8.18 -25.60
N THR A 121 -15.94 8.33 -25.68
CA THR A 121 -15.10 8.00 -26.85
C THR A 121 -14.28 6.72 -26.68
N GLU A 122 -14.46 6.00 -25.57
CA GLU A 122 -13.79 4.74 -25.20
C GLU A 122 -13.84 3.63 -26.28
N GLY A 123 -14.86 3.62 -27.14
CA GLY A 123 -15.03 2.66 -28.23
C GLY A 123 -14.40 3.06 -29.56
N MET A 124 -13.79 4.25 -29.65
CA MET A 124 -13.19 4.72 -30.89
C MET A 124 -11.98 3.86 -31.28
N VAL A 125 -11.89 3.52 -32.57
CA VAL A 125 -10.80 2.69 -33.08
C VAL A 125 -9.47 3.43 -32.94
N MET A 126 -8.64 2.92 -32.04
CA MET A 126 -7.27 3.41 -31.89
C MET A 126 -6.44 3.06 -33.11
N SER A 127 -5.59 4.00 -33.54
CA SER A 127 -4.65 3.75 -34.62
C SER A 127 -3.70 2.59 -34.28
N ALA A 128 -3.23 1.86 -35.28
CA ALA A 128 -2.28 0.77 -35.08
C ALA A 128 -0.99 1.26 -34.40
N ALA A 129 -0.52 2.45 -34.76
CA ALA A 129 0.64 3.09 -34.13
C ALA A 129 0.43 3.36 -32.63
N GLU A 130 -0.76 3.84 -32.25
CA GLU A 130 -1.10 4.09 -30.85
C GLU A 130 -1.17 2.80 -30.04
N LYS A 131 -1.75 1.73 -30.60
CA LYS A 131 -1.79 0.41 -29.93
C LYS A 131 -0.38 -0.13 -29.64
N VAL A 132 0.53 0.00 -30.60
CA VAL A 132 1.93 -0.42 -30.43
C VAL A 132 2.65 0.42 -29.38
N ARG A 133 2.44 1.75 -29.39
CA ARG A 133 3.01 2.65 -28.38
C ARG A 133 2.56 2.26 -26.98
N ARG A 134 1.26 2.04 -26.79
CA ARG A 134 0.70 1.64 -25.50
C ARG A 134 1.18 0.28 -25.03
N ALA A 135 1.26 -0.71 -25.92
CA ALA A 135 1.83 -2.01 -25.55
C ALA A 135 3.25 -1.86 -24.99
N LYS A 136 4.07 -1.02 -25.61
CA LYS A 136 5.44 -0.72 -25.13
C LYS A 136 5.45 0.05 -23.80
N GLU A 137 4.53 0.99 -23.61
CA GLU A 137 4.37 1.69 -22.32
C GLU A 137 3.91 0.73 -21.21
N ASP A 138 3.06 -0.24 -21.55
CA ASP A 138 2.46 -1.19 -20.62
C ASP A 138 3.44 -2.30 -20.18
N ASP A 139 4.52 -2.54 -20.93
CA ASP A 139 5.57 -3.53 -20.61
C ASP A 139 6.23 -3.30 -19.23
N GLU A 140 6.21 -2.06 -18.72
CA GLU A 140 6.79 -1.73 -17.42
C GLU A 140 5.87 -2.05 -16.23
N VAL A 141 4.56 -2.23 -16.46
CA VAL A 141 3.55 -2.33 -15.40
C VAL A 141 3.80 -3.51 -14.46
N PRO A 142 4.12 -4.74 -14.94
CA PRO A 142 4.41 -5.85 -14.05
C PRO A 142 5.57 -5.56 -13.09
N GLY A 143 6.62 -4.90 -13.59
CA GLY A 143 7.77 -4.49 -12.78
C GLY A 143 7.40 -3.42 -11.76
N LEU A 144 6.54 -2.46 -12.14
CA LEU A 144 6.00 -1.46 -11.22
C LEU A 144 5.15 -2.07 -10.11
N LEU A 145 4.30 -3.06 -10.42
CA LEU A 145 3.48 -3.77 -9.44
C LEU A 145 4.34 -4.56 -8.46
N TRP A 146 5.37 -5.26 -8.95
CA TRP A 146 6.36 -5.91 -8.09
C TRP A 146 7.07 -4.91 -7.18
N LYS A 147 7.53 -3.79 -7.74
CA LYS A 147 8.20 -2.76 -6.94
C LYS A 147 7.28 -2.15 -5.90
N TRP A 148 6.02 -1.93 -6.25
CA TRP A 148 5.00 -1.43 -5.34
C TRP A 148 4.75 -2.43 -4.20
N ALA A 149 4.72 -3.74 -4.48
CA ALA A 149 4.58 -4.77 -3.47
C ALA A 149 5.75 -4.76 -2.47
N GLU A 150 7.00 -4.71 -2.94
CA GLU A 150 8.18 -4.57 -2.08
C GLU A 150 8.12 -3.34 -1.18
N LEU A 151 7.77 -2.19 -1.75
CA LEU A 151 7.70 -0.94 -1.00
C LEU A 151 6.56 -0.95 0.03
N ASN A 152 5.45 -1.63 -0.26
CA ASN A 152 4.37 -1.82 0.72
C ASN A 152 4.75 -2.80 1.83
N PHE A 153 5.51 -3.84 1.52
CA PHE A 153 6.07 -4.72 2.53
C PHE A 153 6.91 -3.90 3.52
N CYS A 154 7.86 -3.09 3.05
CA CYS A 154 8.63 -2.19 3.90
C CYS A 154 7.73 -1.19 4.67
N ARG A 155 6.73 -0.61 4.01
CA ARG A 155 5.75 0.30 4.64
C ARG A 155 5.02 -0.37 5.81
N SER A 156 4.70 -1.66 5.70
CA SER A 156 3.97 -2.40 6.74
C SER A 156 4.79 -2.63 8.02
N LEU A 157 6.12 -2.58 7.92
CA LEU A 157 7.00 -2.77 9.07
C LEU A 157 6.90 -1.62 10.09
N PHE A 158 6.55 -0.42 9.64
CA PHE A 158 6.38 0.76 10.50
C PHE A 158 5.25 0.57 11.54
N PRO A 159 3.97 0.36 11.15
CA PRO A 159 2.91 0.12 12.13
C PRO A 159 3.11 -1.18 12.91
N LEU A 160 3.71 -2.22 12.32
CA LEU A 160 4.02 -3.46 13.04
C LEU A 160 5.03 -3.23 14.16
N ALA A 161 6.14 -2.52 13.87
CA ALA A 161 7.14 -2.18 14.87
C ALA A 161 6.58 -1.24 15.94
N GLY A 162 5.80 -0.23 15.55
CA GLY A 162 5.13 0.66 16.50
C GLY A 162 4.18 -0.09 17.45
N ALA A 163 3.40 -1.04 16.93
CA ALA A 163 2.54 -1.90 17.73
C ALA A 163 3.33 -2.81 18.69
N ALA A 164 4.43 -3.41 18.22
CA ALA A 164 5.31 -4.24 19.05
C ALA A 164 5.93 -3.42 20.20
N ILE A 165 6.40 -2.20 19.91
CA ILE A 165 6.92 -1.28 20.92
C ILE A 165 5.82 -0.99 21.94
N GLY A 166 4.65 -0.50 21.53
CA GLY A 166 3.55 -0.20 22.45
C GLY A 166 3.13 -1.40 23.32
N PHE A 167 3.10 -2.60 22.74
CA PHE A 167 2.77 -3.84 23.46
C PHE A 167 3.82 -4.22 24.50
N CYS A 168 5.12 -4.14 24.18
CA CYS A 168 6.20 -4.38 25.13
C CYS A 168 6.11 -3.44 26.35
N GLY A 169 5.69 -2.20 26.12
CA GLY A 169 5.46 -1.22 27.18
C GLY A 169 4.41 -1.71 28.18
N VAL A 170 3.31 -2.26 27.68
CA VAL A 170 2.26 -2.87 28.51
C VAL A 170 2.76 -4.12 29.23
N ALA A 171 3.51 -4.97 28.55
CA ALA A 171 4.02 -6.21 29.12
C ALA A 171 5.01 -5.98 30.27
N TRP A 172 5.87 -4.95 30.17
CA TRP A 172 6.86 -4.61 31.19
C TRP A 172 6.31 -3.79 32.36
N MET A 173 5.04 -3.36 32.30
CA MET A 173 4.36 -2.73 33.45
C MET A 173 3.77 -3.75 34.44
N ARG A 174 3.69 -5.04 34.07
CA ARG A 174 3.28 -6.11 34.98
C ARG A 174 4.46 -6.57 35.84
#